data_AF-A0A2S5KPP3-F1
#
_entry.id   AF-A0A2S5KPP3-F1
#
_cell.length_a   1.000
_cell.length_b   1.000
_cell.length_c   1.000
_cell.angle_alpha   90.00
_cell.angle_beta   90.00
_cell.angle_gamma   90.00
#
_symmetry.space_group_name_H-M   'P 1'
#
loop_
_entity.id
_entity.type
_entity.pdbx_description
1 polymer ?
#
loop_
_entity_poly.entity_id
_entity_poly.type
_entity_poly.pdbx_seq_one_letter_code
_entity_poly.pdbx_strand_id
1 'polypeptide(L)'
;MILQLLSLLLMLWMGWQDLRRQRISNLALLALLACALLYLYRHGQLLGGATAEQKDILLALLLVAALTLPGMTLGQLGAGDVKLLWVLCWVFSLPQLLLVMVAGFLLLACSSRWMVQRPLPLAPYLTLAGLLVWLGGEYGR
;
A
#
# COMPACT_ATOMS: atom_id res chain seq x y z
N MET A 1 0.46 -14.84 12.00
CA MET A 1 1.63 -14.24 12.68
C MET A 1 2.87 -14.08 11.79
N ILE A 2 3.57 -15.13 11.35
CA ILE A 2 4.84 -14.99 10.60
C ILE A 2 4.68 -14.18 9.29
N LEU A 3 3.67 -14.50 8.47
CA LEU A 3 3.41 -13.78 7.21
C LEU A 3 3.06 -12.30 7.43
N GLN A 4 2.37 -11.98 8.53
CA GLN A 4 2.04 -10.60 8.89
C GLN A 4 3.31 -9.82 9.26
N LEU A 5 4.14 -10.35 10.17
CA LEU A 5 5.41 -9.72 10.54
C LEU A 5 6.32 -9.51 9.32
N LEU A 6 6.41 -10.50 8.43
CA LEU A 6 7.16 -10.39 7.19
C LEU A 6 6.62 -9.27 6.29
N SER A 7 5.30 -9.15 6.15
CA SER A 7 4.67 -8.10 5.34
C SER A 7 4.93 -6.69 5.89
N LEU A 8 4.92 -6.51 7.22
CA LEU A 8 5.25 -5.23 7.86
C LEU A 8 6.70 -4.84 7.63
N LEU A 9 7.62 -5.79 7.80
CA LEU A 9 9.04 -5.58 7.53
C LEU A 9 9.28 -5.22 6.06
N LEU A 10 8.58 -5.89 5.12
CA LEU A 10 8.65 -5.56 3.70
C LEU A 10 8.11 -4.16 3.40
N MET A 11 6.99 -3.76 4.00
CA MET A 11 6.43 -2.40 3.84
C MET A 11 7.40 -1.33 4.34
N LEU A 12 7.95 -1.48 5.55
CA LEU A 12 8.97 -0.59 6.09
C LEU A 12 10.21 -0.53 5.19
N TRP A 13 10.67 -1.69 4.73
CA TRP A 13 11.83 -1.79 3.84
C TRP A 13 11.58 -1.08 2.51
N MET A 14 10.40 -1.24 1.90
CA MET A 14 10.05 -0.57 0.65
C MET A 14 9.97 0.94 0.82
N GLY A 15 9.33 1.44 1.88
CA GLY A 15 9.28 2.87 2.18
C GLY A 15 10.69 3.45 2.38
N TRP A 16 11.56 2.76 3.11
CA TRP A 16 12.96 3.16 3.29
C TRP A 16 13.76 3.13 1.99
N GLN A 17 13.62 2.07 1.19
CA GLN A 17 14.31 1.90 -0.09
C GLN A 17 13.92 3.02 -1.06
N ASP A 18 12.64 3.36 -1.09
CA ASP A 18 12.11 4.42 -1.94
C ASP A 18 12.57 5.81 -1.48
N LEU A 19 12.62 6.07 -0.17
CA LEU A 19 13.19 7.30 0.38
C LEU A 19 14.69 7.48 0.04
N ARG A 20 15.46 6.38 0.04
CA ARG A 20 16.91 6.37 -0.21
C ARG A 20 17.27 6.41 -1.69
N ARG A 21 16.53 5.67 -2.52
CA ARG A 21 16.92 5.35 -3.90
C ARG A 21 15.86 5.72 -4.94
N GLN A 22 14.69 6.23 -4.52
CA GLN A 22 13.52 6.54 -5.37
C GLN A 22 13.16 5.39 -6.32
N ARG A 23 13.35 4.15 -5.82
CA ARG A 23 13.13 2.92 -6.57
C ARG A 23 12.66 1.84 -5.62
N ILE A 24 11.44 1.36 -5.84
CA ILE A 24 10.92 0.17 -5.19
C ILE A 24 11.41 -1.06 -5.95
N SER A 25 12.03 -2.02 -5.26
CA SER A 25 12.44 -3.27 -5.93
C SER A 25 11.22 -4.11 -6.32
N ASN A 26 11.20 -4.57 -7.57
CA ASN A 26 10.15 -5.49 -8.05
C ASN A 26 10.13 -6.78 -7.21
N LEU A 27 11.29 -7.21 -6.69
CA LEU A 27 11.40 -8.36 -5.79
C LEU A 27 10.67 -8.14 -4.46
N ALA A 28 10.79 -6.97 -3.83
CA ALA A 28 10.05 -6.68 -2.60
C ALA A 28 8.53 -6.60 -2.83
N LEU A 29 8.11 -6.02 -3.96
CA LEU A 29 6.71 -6.00 -4.37
C LEU A 29 6.15 -7.42 -4.57
N LEU A 30 6.90 -8.27 -5.30
CA LEU A 30 6.52 -9.67 -5.51
C LEU A 30 6.50 -10.46 -4.20
N ALA A 31 7.46 -10.23 -3.30
CA ALA A 31 7.47 -10.86 -2.00
C ALA A 31 6.25 -10.45 -1.15
N LEU A 32 5.89 -9.17 -1.13
CA LEU A 32 4.70 -8.69 -0.42
C LEU A 32 3.43 -9.31 -1.01
N LEU A 33 3.30 -9.32 -2.34
CA LEU A 33 2.18 -9.94 -3.04
C LEU A 33 2.08 -11.44 -2.74
N ALA A 34 3.20 -12.16 -2.76
CA ALA A 34 3.24 -13.58 -2.43
C ALA A 34 2.80 -13.82 -0.98
N CYS A 35 3.22 -12.98 -0.03
CA CYS A 35 2.76 -13.07 1.36
C CYS A 35 1.25 -12.85 1.47
N ALA A 36 0.72 -11.86 0.76
CA ALA A 36 -0.71 -11.54 0.75
C ALA A 36 -1.54 -12.70 0.20
N LEU A 37 -1.14 -13.25 -0.96
CA LEU A 37 -1.83 -14.38 -1.59
C LEU A 37 -1.73 -15.65 -0.74
N LEU A 38 -0.57 -15.94 -0.16
CA LEU A 38 -0.40 -17.10 0.74
C LEU A 38 -1.25 -16.99 1.99
N TYR A 39 -1.35 -15.78 2.57
CA TYR A 39 -2.20 -15.54 3.73
C TYR A 39 -3.68 -15.69 3.38
N LEU A 40 -4.09 -15.11 2.27
CA LEU A 40 -5.44 -15.23 1.72
C LEU A 40 -5.83 -16.69 1.47
N TYR A 41 -4.94 -17.47 0.84
CA TYR A 41 -5.17 -18.88 0.57
C TYR A 41 -5.31 -19.71 1.86
N ARG A 42 -4.53 -19.41 2.91
CA ARG A 42 -4.54 -20.17 4.17
C ARG A 42 -5.69 -19.82 5.10
N HIS A 43 -6.14 -18.56 5.12
CA HIS A 43 -7.08 -18.05 6.11
C HIS A 43 -8.40 -17.54 5.52
N GLY A 44 -8.53 -17.41 4.20
CA GLY A 44 -9.71 -16.83 3.55
C GLY A 44 -9.92 -15.35 3.86
N GLN A 45 -8.91 -14.70 4.44
CA GLN A 45 -8.93 -13.30 4.85
C GLN A 45 -7.76 -12.55 4.22
N LEU A 46 -7.96 -11.27 3.97
CA LEU A 46 -6.88 -10.35 3.60
C LEU A 46 -5.90 -10.20 4.78
N LEU A 47 -4.67 -9.78 4.50
CA LEU A 47 -3.66 -9.54 5.54
C LEU A 47 -4.10 -8.47 6.56
N GLY A 48 -4.92 -7.52 6.12
CA GLY A 48 -5.59 -6.52 6.97
C GLY A 48 -6.75 -7.07 7.82
N GLY A 49 -6.99 -8.38 7.78
CA GLY A 49 -7.93 -9.07 8.68
C GLY A 49 -9.39 -9.07 8.25
N ALA A 50 -9.73 -8.46 7.12
CA ALA A 50 -11.08 -8.51 6.56
C ALA A 50 -11.32 -9.82 5.80
N THR A 51 -12.56 -10.31 5.82
CA THR A 51 -12.99 -11.40 4.92
C THR A 51 -12.86 -10.98 3.47
N ALA A 52 -12.28 -11.86 2.66
CA ALA A 52 -11.97 -11.56 1.28
C ALA A 52 -13.18 -11.86 0.39
N GLU A 53 -14.03 -10.87 0.16
CA GLU A 53 -15.07 -10.98 -0.86
C GLU A 53 -14.49 -10.68 -2.23
N GLN A 54 -14.75 -11.57 -3.20
CA GLN A 54 -14.28 -11.39 -4.57
C GLN A 54 -14.74 -10.07 -5.20
N LYS A 55 -15.96 -9.63 -4.85
CA LYS A 55 -16.52 -8.35 -5.29
C LYS A 55 -15.69 -7.17 -4.79
N ASP A 56 -15.28 -7.18 -3.53
CA ASP A 56 -14.52 -6.08 -2.92
C ASP A 56 -13.12 -5.98 -3.48
N ILE A 57 -12.46 -7.12 -3.74
CA ILE A 57 -11.14 -7.15 -4.38
C ILE A 57 -11.23 -6.59 -5.81
N LEU A 58 -12.25 -7.00 -6.58
CA LEU A 58 -12.46 -6.51 -7.94
C LEU A 58 -12.72 -4.99 -7.96
N LEU A 59 -13.54 -4.49 -7.03
CA LEU A 59 -13.79 -3.06 -6.87
C LEU A 59 -12.54 -2.29 -6.47
N ALA A 60 -11.72 -2.84 -5.55
CA ALA A 60 -10.47 -2.23 -5.14
C ALA A 60 -9.49 -2.11 -6.32
N LEU A 61 -9.34 -3.18 -7.11
CA LEU A 61 -8.50 -3.17 -8.31
C LEU A 61 -8.99 -2.19 -9.37
N LEU A 62 -10.31 -2.13 -9.61
CA LEU A 62 -10.90 -1.20 -10.57
C LEU A 62 -10.71 0.24 -10.12
N LEU A 63 -10.92 0.53 -8.83
CA LEU A 63 -10.70 1.85 -8.25
C LEU A 63 -9.24 2.27 -8.35
N VAL A 64 -8.30 1.38 -8.02
CA VAL A 64 -6.86 1.65 -8.19
C VAL A 64 -6.51 1.86 -9.65
N ALA A 65 -7.04 1.07 -10.59
CA ALA A 65 -6.83 1.30 -12.02
C ALA A 65 -7.39 2.66 -12.45
N ALA A 66 -8.62 3.00 -12.05
CA ALA A 66 -9.27 4.27 -12.38
C ALA A 66 -8.52 5.49 -11.82
N LEU A 67 -7.83 5.36 -10.69
CA LEU A 67 -7.03 6.44 -10.11
C LEU A 67 -5.59 6.47 -10.66
N THR A 68 -4.99 5.30 -10.89
CA THR A 68 -3.60 5.21 -11.34
C THR A 68 -3.44 5.52 -12.83
N LEU A 69 -4.41 5.17 -13.68
CA LEU A 69 -4.39 5.50 -15.11
C LEU A 69 -4.28 7.01 -15.38
N PRO A 70 -5.18 7.88 -14.87
CA PRO A 70 -5.06 9.32 -15.07
C PRO A 70 -3.83 9.88 -14.34
N GLY A 71 -3.48 9.37 -13.16
CA GLY A 71 -2.28 9.82 -12.44
C GLY A 71 -0.99 9.51 -13.19
N MET A 72 -0.93 8.40 -13.94
CA MET A 72 0.19 8.06 -14.82
C MET A 72 0.22 8.92 -16.07
N THR A 73 -0.91 9.13 -16.75
CA THR A 73 -0.95 9.93 -17.99
C THR A 73 -0.66 11.41 -17.72
N LEU A 74 -1.05 11.92 -16.56
CA LEU A 74 -0.74 13.28 -16.08
C LEU A 74 0.69 13.41 -15.52
N GLY A 75 1.46 12.33 -15.43
CA GLY A 75 2.83 12.33 -14.90
C GLY A 75 2.93 12.61 -13.40
N GLN A 76 1.83 12.48 -12.66
CA GLN A 76 1.76 12.78 -11.22
C GLN A 76 2.09 11.57 -10.34
N LEU A 77 1.90 10.35 -10.85
CA LEU A 77 2.21 9.10 -10.14
C LEU A 77 3.40 8.38 -10.78
N GLY A 78 4.38 8.00 -9.94
CA GLY A 78 5.50 7.20 -10.38
C GLY A 78 5.09 5.75 -10.68
N ALA A 79 5.79 5.11 -11.61
CA ALA A 79 5.56 3.69 -11.92
C ALA A 79 5.77 2.76 -10.71
N GLY A 80 6.57 3.19 -9.72
CA GLY A 80 6.71 2.49 -8.44
C GLY A 80 5.45 2.58 -7.57
N ASP A 81 4.90 3.78 -7.42
CA ASP A 81 3.71 4.04 -6.61
C ASP A 81 2.50 3.26 -7.13
N VAL A 82 2.34 3.22 -8.46
CA VAL A 82 1.27 2.46 -9.11
C VAL A 82 1.41 0.98 -8.75
N LYS A 83 2.58 0.38 -8.98
CA LYS A 83 2.81 -1.04 -8.65
C LYS A 83 2.53 -1.33 -7.17
N LEU A 84 2.92 -0.43 -6.27
CA LEU A 84 2.64 -0.57 -4.84
C LEU A 84 1.13 -0.57 -4.57
N LEU A 85 0.38 0.38 -5.13
CA LEU A 85 -1.08 0.45 -4.98
C LEU A 85 -1.79 -0.81 -5.48
N TRP A 86 -1.32 -1.38 -6.59
CA TRP A 86 -1.82 -2.66 -7.10
C TRP A 86 -1.57 -3.82 -6.12
N VAL A 87 -0.39 -3.88 -5.50
CA VAL A 87 -0.09 -4.90 -4.47
C VAL A 87 -0.92 -4.67 -3.20
N LEU A 88 -1.14 -3.41 -2.80
CA LEU A 88 -1.93 -3.07 -1.62
C LEU A 88 -3.40 -3.53 -1.70
N CYS A 89 -3.96 -3.65 -2.90
CA CYS A 89 -5.30 -4.23 -3.12
C CYS A 89 -5.42 -5.68 -2.60
N TRP A 90 -4.30 -6.40 -2.54
CA TRP A 90 -4.25 -7.78 -2.03
C TRP A 90 -3.97 -7.84 -0.52
N VAL A 91 -3.53 -6.73 0.07
CA VAL A 91 -3.20 -6.63 1.49
C VAL A 91 -4.39 -6.13 2.31
N PHE A 92 -5.09 -5.12 1.80
CA PHE A 92 -6.15 -4.41 2.52
C PHE A 92 -7.51 -4.55 1.85
N SER A 93 -8.58 -4.52 2.65
CA SER A 93 -9.94 -4.40 2.11
C SER A 93 -10.18 -3.03 1.48
N LEU A 94 -11.22 -2.87 0.67
CA LEU A 94 -11.52 -1.59 0.01
C LEU A 94 -11.61 -0.41 1.00
N PRO A 95 -12.32 -0.50 2.15
CA PRO A 95 -12.35 0.59 3.12
C PRO A 95 -10.96 0.90 3.71
N GLN A 96 -10.18 -0.14 4.04
CA GLN A 96 -8.83 0.02 4.55
C GLN A 96 -7.90 0.64 3.51
N LEU A 97 -8.00 0.22 2.24
CA LEU A 97 -7.22 0.76 1.13
C LEU A 97 -7.52 2.25 0.92
N LEU A 98 -8.79 2.65 0.92
CA LEU A 98 -9.17 4.07 0.83
C LEU A 98 -8.59 4.87 2.00
N LEU A 99 -8.67 4.34 3.21
CA LEU A 99 -8.09 4.98 4.39
C LEU A 99 -6.56 5.12 4.25
N VAL A 100 -5.86 4.09 3.78
CA VAL A 100 -4.42 4.12 3.51
C VAL A 100 -4.07 5.16 2.44
N MET A 101 -4.85 5.25 1.37
CA MET A 101 -4.64 6.25 0.32
C MET A 101 -4.83 7.66 0.85
N VAL A 102 -5.96 7.94 1.50
CA VAL A 102 -6.25 9.27 2.07
C VAL A 102 -5.20 9.67 3.10
N ALA A 103 -4.87 8.78 4.04
CA ALA A 103 -3.83 9.03 5.03
C ALA A 103 -2.46 9.24 4.38
N GLY A 104 -2.10 8.44 3.37
CA GLY A 104 -0.86 8.59 2.61
C GLY A 104 -0.76 9.94 1.91
N PHE A 105 -1.83 10.38 1.23
CA PHE A 105 -1.88 11.71 0.59
C PHE A 105 -1.83 12.85 1.60
N LEU A 106 -2.52 12.72 2.74
CA LEU A 106 -2.48 13.73 3.82
C LEU A 106 -1.08 13.83 4.43
N LEU A 107 -0.42 12.71 4.69
CA LEU A 107 0.96 12.69 5.20
C LEU A 107 1.93 13.31 4.17
N LEU A 108 1.77 13.00 2.88
CA LEU A 108 2.52 13.65 1.81
C LEU A 108 2.28 15.16 1.82
N ALA A 109 1.03 15.62 1.85
CA ALA A 109 0.67 17.04 1.86
C ALA A 109 1.17 17.79 3.11
N CYS A 110 1.13 17.15 4.28
CA CYS A 110 1.73 17.69 5.50
C CYS A 110 3.25 17.78 5.37
N SER A 111 3.91 16.76 4.84
CA SER A 111 5.37 16.78 4.68
C SER A 111 5.86 17.73 3.58
N SER A 112 5.10 17.91 2.50
CA SER A 112 5.45 18.81 1.39
C SER A 112 5.37 20.28 1.80
N ARG A 113 4.47 20.64 2.72
CA ARG A 113 4.45 21.95 3.39
C ARG A 113 5.74 22.25 4.15
N TRP A 114 6.43 21.22 4.64
CA TRP A 114 7.67 21.34 5.41
C TRP A 114 8.93 21.12 4.56
N MET A 115 8.83 20.37 3.46
CA MET A 115 9.95 19.96 2.61
C MET A 115 9.75 20.45 1.18
N VAL A 116 9.82 21.78 0.99
CA VAL A 116 9.62 22.45 -0.32
C VAL A 116 10.69 22.09 -1.36
N GLN A 117 11.79 21.44 -0.99
CA GLN A 117 12.97 21.33 -1.86
C GLN A 117 13.17 19.98 -2.57
N ARG A 118 12.35 18.95 -2.35
CA ARG A 118 12.50 17.66 -3.06
C ARG A 118 11.15 17.06 -3.46
N PRO A 119 11.00 16.50 -4.67
CA PRO A 119 9.85 15.68 -5.00
C PRO A 119 9.89 14.44 -4.10
N LEU A 120 9.00 14.44 -3.10
CA LEU A 120 8.88 13.34 -2.14
C LEU A 120 8.07 12.22 -2.80
N PRO A 121 8.58 10.98 -2.83
CA PRO A 121 7.84 9.89 -3.43
C PRO A 121 6.68 9.46 -2.53
N LEU A 122 5.59 8.97 -3.12
CA LEU A 122 4.34 8.67 -2.40
C LEU A 122 4.43 7.36 -1.61
N ALA A 123 5.19 6.38 -2.09
CA ALA A 123 5.35 5.06 -1.49
C ALA A 123 5.68 5.04 0.01
N PRO A 124 6.64 5.81 0.57
CA PRO A 124 6.89 5.81 2.01
C PRO A 124 5.65 6.20 2.81
N TYR A 125 4.87 7.18 2.36
CA TYR A 125 3.64 7.59 3.03
C TYR A 125 2.54 6.53 2.95
N LEU A 126 2.41 5.85 1.80
CA LEU A 126 1.49 4.72 1.65
C LEU A 126 1.86 3.55 2.55
N THR A 127 3.15 3.23 2.67
CA THR A 127 3.61 2.15 3.57
C THR A 127 3.40 2.51 5.05
N LEU A 128 3.64 3.76 5.45
CA LEU A 128 3.37 4.23 6.81
C LEU A 128 1.88 4.27 7.12
N ALA A 129 1.05 4.77 6.21
CA ALA A 129 -0.40 4.75 6.34
C ALA A 129 -0.92 3.31 6.43
N GLY A 130 -0.40 2.40 5.59
CA GLY A 130 -0.67 0.96 5.65
C GLY A 130 -0.37 0.37 7.02
N LEU A 131 0.80 0.70 7.59
CA LEU A 131 1.18 0.27 8.94
C LEU A 131 0.24 0.80 10.01
N LEU A 132 -0.15 2.07 9.95
CA LEU A 132 -1.09 2.67 10.91
C LEU A 132 -2.46 2.03 10.84
N VAL A 133 -2.98 1.78 9.64
CA VAL A 133 -4.26 1.09 9.44
C VAL A 133 -4.19 -0.35 9.92
N TRP A 134 -3.07 -1.03 9.65
CA TRP A 134 -2.84 -2.39 10.13
C TRP A 134 -2.81 -2.45 11.66
N LEU A 135 -2.09 -1.55 12.32
CA LEU A 135 -2.04 -1.44 13.78
C LEU A 135 -3.41 -1.06 14.37
N GLY A 136 -4.13 -0.12 13.75
CA GLY A 136 -5.46 0.29 14.19
C GLY A 136 -6.51 -0.82 14.05
N GLY A 137 -6.35 -1.72 13.08
CA GLY A 137 -7.22 -2.87 12.88
C GLY A 137 -7.09 -3.95 13.96
N GLU A 138 -5.93 -4.06 14.63
CA GLU A 138 -5.73 -5.02 15.73
C GLU A 138 -6.40 -4.58 17.04
N TYR A 139 -6.71 -3.29 17.23
CA TYR A 139 -7.42 -2.79 18.41
C TYR A 139 -8.95 -2.91 18.33
N GLY A 140 -9.49 -3.30 17.16
CA GLY A 140 -10.93 -3.47 16.94
C GLY A 140 -11.44 -4.91 16.98
N ARG A 141 -10.62 -5.86 17.47
CA ARG A 141 -10.96 -7.29 17.59
C ARG A 141 -11.04 -7.72 19.04
#